data_AF-A0A9N9EAD3-F1
#
_entry.id   AF-A0A9N9EAD3-F1
#
_cell.length_a   1.000
_cell.length_b   1.000
_cell.length_c   1.000
_cell.angle_alpha   90.00
_cell.angle_beta   90.00
_cell.angle_gamma   90.00
#
_symmetry.space_group_name_H-M   'P 1'
#
loop_
_entity.id
_entity.type
_entity.pdbx_description
1 polymer ?
#
loop_
_entity_poly.entity_id
_entity_poly.type
_entity_poly.pdbx_seq_one_letter_code
_entity_poly.pdbx_strand_id
1 'polypeptide(L)'
;MQTCRTRNYNDNEKDDVTIYREYLDAKVKYQSIRSKLFNVIADSSDYENAFKTYQKMEDDVLDVFSYRIKYKIGLHLLSGISCTKDVNKGYRKIVEAGNFGLPDAILLINKYRNVKDHGAQEAFKLLNKH
;
A
#
# COMPACT_ATOMS: atom_id res chain seq x y z
N MET A 1 44.77 -5.27 -52.24
CA MET A 1 43.32 -5.54 -52.10
C MET A 1 43.08 -6.04 -50.68
N GLN A 2 42.65 -5.16 -49.77
CA GLN A 2 42.26 -5.53 -48.41
C GLN A 2 40.77 -5.87 -48.42
N THR A 3 40.42 -7.10 -48.07
CA THR A 3 39.04 -7.51 -47.88
C THR A 3 38.58 -7.05 -46.50
N CYS A 4 37.66 -6.08 -46.47
CA CYS A 4 36.94 -5.70 -45.26
C CYS A 4 36.16 -6.91 -44.75
N ARG A 5 36.59 -7.46 -43.61
CA ARG A 5 35.77 -8.38 -42.82
C ARG A 5 34.66 -7.58 -42.16
N THR A 6 33.43 -7.73 -42.64
CA THR A 6 32.23 -7.38 -41.89
C THR A 6 32.15 -8.27 -40.66
N ARG A 7 32.30 -7.68 -39.48
CA ARG A 7 31.98 -8.35 -38.21
C ARG A 7 30.46 -8.54 -38.18
N ASN A 8 30.01 -9.79 -38.25
CA ASN A 8 28.67 -10.17 -37.80
C ASN A 8 28.61 -9.93 -36.29
N TYR A 9 27.90 -8.86 -35.91
CA TYR A 9 27.44 -8.65 -34.55
C TYR A 9 26.17 -9.51 -34.38
N ASN A 10 26.37 -10.75 -33.96
CA ASN A 10 25.28 -11.63 -33.60
C ASN A 10 25.32 -11.88 -32.10
N ASP A 11 24.15 -11.70 -31.49
CA ASP A 11 23.64 -12.44 -30.35
C ASP A 11 24.35 -12.17 -29.01
N ASN A 12 23.86 -11.17 -28.23
CA ASN A 12 23.76 -11.23 -26.76
C ASN A 12 23.24 -9.96 -26.04
N GLU A 13 22.68 -8.97 -26.73
CA GLU A 13 21.91 -7.91 -26.05
C GLU A 13 20.43 -8.26 -26.10
N LYS A 14 19.86 -8.69 -24.96
CA LYS A 14 18.45 -8.42 -24.71
C LYS A 14 18.36 -6.90 -24.72
N ASP A 15 17.97 -6.34 -25.86
CA ASP A 15 17.83 -4.90 -26.11
C ASP A 15 17.24 -4.23 -24.85
N ASP A 16 17.86 -3.18 -24.31
CA ASP A 16 17.44 -2.53 -23.06
C ASP A 16 15.93 -2.19 -23.05
N VAL A 17 15.38 -1.95 -24.24
CA VAL A 17 13.94 -1.76 -24.51
C VAL A 17 13.10 -2.98 -24.12
N THR A 18 13.58 -4.19 -24.41
CA THR A 18 12.94 -5.46 -24.06
C THR A 18 12.93 -5.67 -22.55
N ILE A 19 14.06 -5.40 -21.88
CA ILE A 19 14.16 -5.50 -20.40
C ILE A 19 13.21 -4.49 -19.75
N TYR A 20 13.16 -3.25 -20.25
CA TYR A 20 12.26 -2.22 -19.72
C TYR A 20 10.78 -2.59 -19.90
N ARG A 21 10.41 -3.20 -21.03
CA ARG A 21 9.04 -3.71 -21.25
C ARG A 21 8.69 -4.85 -20.30
N GLU A 22 9.59 -5.83 -20.13
CA GLU A 22 9.41 -6.92 -19.17
C GLU A 22 9.22 -6.38 -17.74
N TYR A 23 9.98 -5.35 -17.35
CA TYR A 23 9.81 -4.64 -16.08
C TYR A 23 8.43 -4.00 -15.94
N LEU A 24 7.96 -3.27 -16.96
CA LEU A 24 6.64 -2.64 -16.94
C LEU A 24 5.52 -3.68 -16.82
N ASP A 25 5.61 -4.78 -17.57
CA ASP A 25 4.64 -5.87 -17.52
C ASP A 25 4.62 -6.55 -16.14
N ALA A 26 5.80 -6.79 -15.55
CA ALA A 26 5.92 -7.32 -14.19
C ALA A 26 5.32 -6.37 -13.16
N LYS A 27 5.56 -5.05 -13.30
CA LYS A 27 5.02 -4.01 -12.41
C LYS A 27 3.49 -3.94 -12.48
N VAL A 28 2.91 -4.00 -13.68
CA VAL A 28 1.44 -4.01 -13.86
C VAL A 28 0.84 -5.28 -13.24
N LYS A 29 1.44 -6.44 -13.46
CA LYS A 29 1.00 -7.70 -12.84
C LYS A 29 1.08 -7.64 -11.30
N TYR A 30 2.18 -7.11 -10.76
CA TYR A 30 2.35 -6.91 -9.32
C TYR A 30 1.26 -6.02 -8.73
N GLN A 31 1.00 -4.85 -9.34
CA GLN A 31 -0.05 -3.94 -8.90
C GLN A 31 -1.45 -4.58 -8.94
N SER A 32 -1.74 -5.38 -9.97
CA SER A 32 -2.99 -6.14 -10.09
C SER A 32 -3.15 -7.17 -8.96
N ILE A 33 -2.11 -7.94 -8.66
CA ILE A 33 -2.10 -8.91 -7.56
C ILE A 33 -2.27 -8.19 -6.21
N ARG A 34 -1.54 -7.09 -6.00
CA ARG A 34 -1.60 -6.30 -4.77
C ARG A 34 -3.00 -5.73 -4.53
N SER A 35 -3.66 -5.21 -5.57
CA SER A 35 -5.04 -4.73 -5.51
C SER A 35 -6.03 -5.84 -5.14
N LYS A 36 -5.92 -7.02 -5.78
CA LYS A 36 -6.77 -8.17 -5.46
C LYS A 36 -6.58 -8.63 -4.01
N LEU A 37 -5.32 -8.74 -3.58
CA LEU A 37 -5.00 -9.11 -2.20
C LEU A 37 -5.59 -8.11 -1.20
N PHE A 38 -5.46 -6.80 -1.47
CA PHE A 38 -6.03 -5.75 -0.63
C PHE A 38 -7.53 -5.93 -0.45
N ASN A 39 -8.29 -6.16 -1.53
CA ASN A 39 -9.73 -6.33 -1.44
C ASN A 39 -10.11 -7.59 -0.63
N VAL A 40 -9.42 -8.70 -0.86
CA VAL A 40 -9.66 -9.96 -0.13
C VAL A 40 -9.41 -9.79 1.38
N ILE A 41 -8.35 -9.10 1.78
CA ILE A 41 -8.06 -8.88 3.22
C ILE A 41 -8.92 -7.78 3.83
N ALA A 42 -9.40 -6.81 3.04
CA ALA A 42 -10.27 -5.74 3.51
C ALA A 42 -11.66 -6.24 3.92
N ASP A 43 -12.12 -7.31 3.28
CA ASP A 43 -13.40 -7.98 3.58
C ASP A 43 -13.22 -9.18 4.54
N SER A 44 -12.00 -9.44 5.01
CA SER A 44 -11.72 -10.55 5.93
C SER A 44 -12.13 -10.22 7.36
N SER A 45 -12.77 -11.17 8.02
CA SER A 45 -13.02 -11.13 9.47
C SER A 45 -11.79 -11.55 10.30
N ASP A 46 -10.74 -12.08 9.67
CA ASP A 46 -9.47 -12.39 10.32
C ASP A 46 -8.60 -11.14 10.38
N TYR A 47 -8.92 -10.28 11.34
CA TYR A 47 -8.24 -8.99 11.53
C TYR A 47 -6.75 -9.13 11.85
N GLU A 48 -6.31 -10.25 12.45
CA GLU A 48 -4.89 -10.48 12.74
C GLU A 48 -4.09 -10.76 11.47
N ASN A 49 -4.58 -11.67 10.63
CA ASN A 49 -3.94 -11.93 9.35
C ASN A 49 -4.09 -10.75 8.38
N ALA A 50 -5.21 -10.03 8.40
CA ALA A 50 -5.38 -8.81 7.64
C ALA A 50 -4.33 -7.75 8.04
N PHE A 51 -4.16 -7.50 9.34
CA PHE A 51 -3.18 -6.53 9.84
C PHE A 51 -1.75 -6.89 9.44
N LYS A 52 -1.33 -8.15 9.66
CA LYS A 52 0.00 -8.63 9.24
C LYS A 52 0.19 -8.48 7.73
N THR A 53 -0.85 -8.72 6.94
CA THR A 53 -0.77 -8.59 5.48
C THR A 53 -0.66 -7.13 5.06
N TYR A 54 -1.42 -6.21 5.67
CA TYR A 54 -1.24 -4.77 5.42
C TYR A 54 0.19 -4.31 5.71
N GLN A 55 0.80 -4.76 6.82
CA GLN A 55 2.19 -4.43 7.14
C GLN A 55 3.18 -4.92 6.09
N LYS A 56 2.97 -6.12 5.53
CA LYS A 56 3.79 -6.65 4.42
C LYS A 56 3.57 -5.91 3.11
N MET A 57 2.37 -5.36 2.89
CA MET A 57 2.03 -4.60 1.69
C MET A 57 2.40 -3.12 1.78
N GLU A 58 2.79 -2.64 2.97
CA GLU A 58 3.30 -1.29 3.20
C GLU A 58 4.72 -1.15 2.61
N ASP A 59 4.82 -1.25 1.29
CA ASP A 59 6.03 -0.92 0.53
C ASP A 59 6.23 0.60 0.44
N ASP A 60 7.49 1.04 0.29
CA ASP A 60 7.90 2.44 0.04
C ASP A 60 7.46 2.99 -1.34
N VAL A 61 6.71 2.22 -2.12
CA VAL A 61 6.18 2.66 -3.41
C VAL A 61 5.02 3.62 -3.16
N LEU A 62 5.22 4.90 -3.49
CA LEU A 62 4.16 5.91 -3.50
C LEU A 62 3.17 5.63 -4.65
N ASP A 63 2.19 4.78 -4.39
CA ASP A 63 1.05 4.58 -5.28
C ASP A 63 -0.29 4.73 -4.55
N VAL A 64 -1.37 4.71 -5.35
CA VAL A 64 -2.75 4.90 -4.88
C VAL A 64 -3.15 3.86 -3.82
N PHE A 65 -2.59 2.66 -3.86
CA PHE A 65 -2.92 1.61 -2.90
C PHE A 65 -2.18 1.80 -1.57
N SER A 66 -0.97 2.36 -1.61
CA SER A 66 -0.16 2.58 -0.42
C SER A 66 -0.86 3.47 0.61
N TYR A 67 -1.64 4.48 0.21
CA TYR A 67 -2.40 5.27 1.18
C TYR A 67 -3.62 4.54 1.76
N ARG A 68 -4.26 3.64 1.01
CA ARG A 68 -5.37 2.81 1.54
C ARG A 68 -4.86 1.81 2.57
N ILE A 69 -3.68 1.22 2.32
CA ILE A 69 -2.99 0.34 3.24
C ILE A 69 -2.61 1.10 4.52
N LYS A 70 -2.00 2.29 4.39
CA LYS A 70 -1.69 3.16 5.53
C LYS A 70 -2.93 3.50 6.35
N TYR A 71 -4.04 3.81 5.69
CA TYR A 71 -5.31 4.07 6.37
C TYR A 71 -5.78 2.86 7.19
N LYS A 72 -5.79 1.66 6.59
CA LYS A 72 -6.17 0.41 7.31
C LYS A 72 -5.23 0.13 8.49
N ILE A 73 -3.91 0.23 8.31
CA ILE A 73 -2.93 0.11 9.41
C ILE A 73 -3.22 1.13 10.51
N GLY A 74 -3.53 2.38 10.13
CA GLY A 74 -3.89 3.45 11.05
C GLY A 74 -5.11 3.11 11.91
N LEU A 75 -6.16 2.54 11.31
CA LEU A 75 -7.36 2.11 12.04
C LEU A 75 -7.06 0.98 13.04
N HIS A 76 -6.25 -0.02 12.67
CA HIS A 76 -5.84 -1.09 13.59
C HIS A 76 -5.07 -0.54 14.79
N LEU A 77 -4.07 0.32 14.55
CA LEU A 77 -3.29 0.94 15.62
C LEU A 77 -4.12 1.87 16.52
N LEU A 78 -5.04 2.65 15.93
CA LEU A 78 -5.95 3.52 16.68
C LEU A 78 -6.90 2.70 17.58
N SER A 79 -7.48 1.63 17.04
CA SER A 79 -8.45 0.80 17.75
C SER A 79 -7.81 -0.15 18.77
N GLY A 80 -6.60 -0.65 18.51
CA GLY A 80 -6.00 -1.77 19.23
C GLY A 80 -6.57 -3.14 18.83
N ILE A 81 -7.31 -3.22 17.72
CA ILE A 81 -7.79 -4.51 17.19
C ILE A 81 -6.63 -5.17 16.45
N SER A 82 -6.32 -6.41 16.85
CA SER A 82 -5.27 -7.26 16.26
C SER A 82 -3.83 -6.78 16.44
N CYS A 83 -3.62 -5.71 17.21
CA CYS A 83 -2.29 -5.20 17.55
C CYS A 83 -2.34 -4.38 18.85
N THR A 84 -1.18 -4.11 19.43
CA THR A 84 -1.08 -3.16 20.55
C THR A 84 -1.53 -1.78 20.10
N LYS A 85 -2.49 -1.20 20.82
CA LYS A 85 -3.00 0.15 20.56
C LYS A 85 -1.88 1.18 20.64
N ASP A 86 -1.72 1.96 19.58
CA ASP A 86 -0.80 3.08 19.48
C ASP A 86 -1.50 4.24 18.76
N VAL A 87 -2.08 5.13 19.56
CA VAL A 87 -2.92 6.23 19.04
C VAL A 87 -2.10 7.21 18.20
N ASN A 88 -0.87 7.51 18.62
CA ASN A 88 -0.03 8.47 17.93
C ASN A 88 0.47 7.92 16.58
N LYS A 89 0.95 6.68 16.56
CA LYS A 89 1.38 6.03 15.32
C LYS A 89 0.19 5.79 14.40
N GLY A 90 -0.95 5.35 14.94
CA GLY A 90 -2.19 5.16 14.20
C GLY A 90 -2.65 6.46 13.53
N TYR A 91 -2.77 7.54 14.31
CA TYR A 91 -3.16 8.84 13.78
C TYR A 91 -2.19 9.36 12.72
N ARG A 92 -0.87 9.21 12.92
CA ARG A 92 0.13 9.57 11.91
C ARG A 92 -0.11 8.85 10.58
N LYS A 93 -0.42 7.55 10.61
CA LYS A 93 -0.75 6.79 9.39
C LYS A 93 -2.02 7.29 8.71
N ILE A 94 -3.03 7.70 9.47
CA ILE A 94 -4.23 8.34 8.91
C ILE A 94 -3.86 9.68 8.25
N VAL A 95 -3.04 10.53 8.90
CA VAL A 95 -2.58 11.80 8.33
C VAL A 95 -1.80 11.58 7.04
N GLU A 96 -0.88 10.62 7.01
CA GLU A 96 -0.16 10.24 5.80
C GLU A 96 -1.13 9.88 4.67
N ALA A 97 -2.15 9.06 4.96
CA ALA A 97 -3.16 8.69 3.95
C ALA A 97 -3.99 9.89 3.48
N GLY A 98 -4.35 10.80 4.39
CA GLY A 98 -5.08 12.03 4.07
C GLY A 98 -4.29 13.00 3.20
N ASN A 99 -2.97 13.10 3.41
CA ASN A 99 -2.09 13.93 2.59
C ASN A 99 -2.03 13.47 1.11
N PHE A 100 -2.32 12.19 0.85
CA PHE A 100 -2.47 11.66 -0.52
C PHE A 100 -3.90 11.75 -1.07
N GLY A 101 -4.79 12.47 -0.39
CA GLY A 101 -6.13 12.73 -0.88
C GLY A 101 -7.18 11.65 -0.57
N LEU A 102 -6.90 10.70 0.34
CA LEU A 102 -7.89 9.68 0.69
C LEU A 102 -9.08 10.33 1.45
N PRO A 103 -10.31 10.31 0.90
CA PRO A 103 -11.44 11.05 1.49
C PRO A 103 -11.79 10.60 2.90
N ASP A 104 -11.78 9.29 3.17
CA ASP A 104 -12.10 8.73 4.49
C ASP A 104 -11.10 9.18 5.56
N ALA A 105 -9.81 9.23 5.19
CA ALA A 105 -8.77 9.73 6.08
C ALA A 105 -8.95 11.23 6.36
N ILE A 106 -9.20 12.03 5.33
CA ILE A 106 -9.47 13.47 5.46
C ILE A 106 -10.67 13.71 6.37
N LEU A 107 -11.76 12.96 6.19
CA LEU A 107 -12.96 13.06 7.01
C LEU A 107 -12.65 12.76 8.48
N LEU A 108 -11.93 11.67 8.76
CA LEU A 108 -11.55 11.29 10.11
C LEU A 108 -10.64 12.35 10.76
N ILE A 109 -9.63 12.84 10.03
CA ILE A 109 -8.74 13.92 10.49
C ILE A 109 -9.56 15.16 10.83
N ASN A 110 -10.41 15.62 9.92
CA ASN A 110 -11.19 16.84 10.12
C ASN A 110 -12.12 16.74 11.33
N LYS A 111 -12.70 15.56 11.55
CA LYS A 111 -13.63 15.33 12.66
C LYS A 111 -12.92 15.16 14.01
N TYR A 112 -11.75 14.51 14.05
CA TYR A 112 -11.13 14.06 15.30
C TYR A 112 -9.74 14.63 15.60
N ARG A 113 -9.17 15.52 14.75
CA ARG A 113 -7.82 16.09 14.98
C ARG A 113 -7.61 16.75 16.34
N ASN A 114 -8.65 17.39 16.88
CA ASN A 114 -8.60 18.11 18.16
C ASN A 114 -9.14 17.28 19.33
N VAL A 115 -9.51 16.01 19.09
CA VAL A 115 -10.05 15.12 20.12
C VAL A 115 -8.90 14.32 20.73
N LYS A 116 -8.91 14.14 22.06
CA LYS A 116 -7.83 13.49 22.83
C LYS A 116 -7.46 12.09 22.31
N ASP A 117 -8.41 11.34 21.76
CA ASP A 117 -8.18 9.98 21.30
C ASP A 117 -7.95 9.88 19.78
N HIS A 118 -7.91 11.02 19.07
CA HIS A 118 -7.74 11.10 17.62
C HIS A 118 -8.68 10.18 16.81
N GLY A 119 -9.88 9.90 17.32
CA GLY A 119 -10.85 9.04 16.66
C GLY A 119 -10.64 7.54 16.90
N ALA A 120 -9.85 7.16 17.91
CA ALA A 120 -9.65 5.76 18.30
C ALA A 120 -10.96 5.01 18.58
N GLN A 121 -11.92 5.63 19.26
CA GLN A 121 -13.24 5.03 19.47
C GLN A 121 -14.00 4.80 18.14
N GLU A 122 -13.86 5.71 17.19
CA GLU A 122 -14.49 5.56 15.88
C GLU A 122 -13.82 4.44 15.07
N ALA A 123 -12.48 4.37 15.09
CA ALA A 123 -11.73 3.30 14.45
C ALA A 123 -12.14 1.91 14.98
N PHE A 124 -12.35 1.79 16.29
CA PHE A 124 -12.87 0.56 16.90
C PHE A 124 -14.27 0.20 16.38
N LYS A 125 -15.18 1.16 16.27
CA LYS A 125 -16.53 0.94 15.72
C LYS A 125 -16.50 0.55 14.24
N LEU A 126 -15.63 1.18 13.46
CA LEU A 126 -15.50 0.90 12.02
C LEU A 126 -15.00 -0.52 11.77
N LEU A 127 -14.08 -1.02 12.61
CA LEU A 127 -13.54 -2.37 12.50
C LEU A 127 -14.46 -3.43 13.12
N ASN A 128 -15.28 -3.11 14.12
CA ASN A 128 -16.23 -4.06 14.74
C ASN A 128 -17.64 -4.09 14.12
N LYS A 129 -17.84 -3.47 12.95
CA LYS A 129 -19.14 -3.47 12.27
C LYS A 129 -19.44 -4.76 11.48
N HIS A 130 -18.53 -5.73 11.49
CA HIS A 130 -18.66 -7.04 10.87
C HIS A 130 -18.45 -8.13 11.94
#